data_AF-Q1M2Y0-F1
#
_entry.id   AF-Q1M2Y0-F1
#
_cell.length_a   1.000
_cell.length_b   1.000
_cell.length_c   1.000
_cell.angle_alpha   90.00
_cell.angle_beta   90.00
_cell.angle_gamma   90.00
#
_symmetry.space_group_name_H-M   'P 1'
#
loop_
_entity.id
_entity.type
_entity.pdbx_description
1 polymer ?
#
loop_
_entity_poly.entity_id
_entity_poly.type
_entity_poly.pdbx_seq_one_letter_code
_entity_poly.pdbx_strand_id
1 'polypeptide(L)'
;HPGLGDDRWPFVTHFVGCKPCGSYGDYPVERCLKSMERAFNFADNQVIKLYGFRHRGLLSPKIKRIRNETATPLEFVDQFDIRRPVHGDSGSQST
;
A
#
# COMPACT_ATOMS: atom_id res chain seq x y z
N HIS A 1 -11.59 -4.54 -2.29
CA HIS A 1 -10.23 -5.10 -2.48
C HIS A 1 -9.43 -4.15 -3.36
N PRO A 2 -8.10 -4.08 -3.23
CA PRO A 2 -7.24 -3.27 -4.13
C PRO A 2 -7.47 -3.61 -5.61
N GLY A 3 -7.14 -2.67 -6.50
CA GLY A 3 -7.01 -2.92 -7.94
C GLY A 3 -7.88 -2.04 -8.87
N LEU A 4 -8.93 -1.39 -8.37
CA LEU A 4 -9.86 -0.61 -9.22
C LEU A 4 -9.55 0.89 -9.29
N GLY A 5 -8.83 1.44 -8.29
CA GLY A 5 -8.44 2.84 -8.28
C GLY A 5 -9.58 3.84 -8.03
N ASP A 6 -10.80 3.37 -7.77
CA ASP A 6 -12.00 4.16 -7.49
C ASP A 6 -12.13 4.52 -6.00
N ASP A 7 -13.25 5.12 -5.61
CA ASP A 7 -13.52 5.58 -4.24
C ASP A 7 -13.43 4.46 -3.19
N ARG A 8 -13.53 3.18 -3.60
CA ARG A 8 -13.38 2.03 -2.69
C ARG A 8 -11.92 1.73 -2.38
N TRP A 9 -11.01 2.08 -3.29
CA TRP A 9 -9.57 1.90 -3.16
C TRP A 9 -8.81 2.89 -4.04
N PRO A 10 -8.53 4.11 -3.54
CA PRO A 10 -7.99 5.17 -4.38
C PRO A 10 -6.59 4.82 -4.88
N PHE A 11 -6.35 5.04 -6.18
CA PHE A 11 -5.02 4.88 -6.75
C PHE A 11 -4.05 5.97 -6.25
N VAL A 12 -4.54 7.22 -6.18
CA VAL A 12 -3.76 8.38 -5.69
C VAL A 12 -4.46 8.99 -4.50
N THR A 13 -3.71 9.21 -3.41
CA THR A 13 -4.11 10.11 -2.33
C THR A 13 -3.25 11.37 -2.42
N HIS A 14 -3.83 12.47 -2.90
CA HIS A 14 -3.12 13.73 -3.04
C HIS A 14 -3.49 14.69 -1.90
N PHE A 15 -2.50 15.15 -1.15
CA PHE A 15 -2.69 16.03 0.01
C PHE A 15 -2.64 17.53 -0.38
N VAL A 16 -3.55 17.94 -1.26
CA VAL A 16 -3.68 19.34 -1.68
C VAL A 16 -3.85 20.24 -0.46
N GLY A 17 -3.16 21.38 -0.42
CA GLY A 17 -3.21 22.35 0.68
C GLY A 17 -2.37 21.98 1.92
N CYS A 18 -1.93 20.72 2.05
CA CYS A 18 -0.93 20.35 3.04
C CYS A 18 0.47 20.75 2.54
N LYS A 19 1.20 21.54 3.32
CA LYS A 19 2.55 22.00 2.98
C LYS A 19 3.57 21.58 4.05
N PRO A 20 3.92 20.29 4.16
CA PRO A 20 4.77 19.78 5.24
C PRO A 20 6.21 20.33 5.19
N CYS A 21 6.66 20.80 4.03
CA CYS A 21 7.98 21.42 3.84
C CYS A 21 7.94 22.96 3.90
N GLY A 22 6.76 23.57 4.00
CA GLY A 22 6.57 25.02 3.97
C GLY A 22 6.02 25.56 5.29
N SER A 23 5.93 26.89 5.41
CA SER A 23 5.49 27.56 6.64
C SER A 23 3.98 27.81 6.73
N TYR A 24 3.25 27.85 5.61
CA TYR A 24 1.81 28.16 5.57
C TYR A 24 1.03 27.15 4.71
N GLY A 25 0.30 26.24 5.35
CA GLY A 25 -0.64 25.32 4.71
C GLY A 25 -2.09 25.71 4.98
N ASP A 26 -3.00 25.23 4.14
CA ASP A 26 -4.44 25.50 4.26
C ASP A 26 -5.10 24.68 5.39
N TYR A 27 -4.38 23.65 5.87
CA TYR A 27 -4.81 22.76 6.93
C TYR A 27 -3.76 22.66 8.05
N PRO A 28 -4.16 22.33 9.29
CA PRO A 28 -3.22 22.11 10.39
C PRO A 28 -2.19 21.04 10.06
N VAL A 29 -0.91 21.37 10.27
CA VAL A 29 0.23 20.49 9.92
C VAL A 29 0.11 19.10 10.55
N GLU A 30 -0.34 19.03 11.80
CA GLU A 30 -0.49 17.75 12.52
C GLU A 30 -1.53 16.84 11.85
N ARG A 31 -2.67 17.41 11.40
CA ARG A 31 -3.72 16.65 10.69
C ARG A 31 -3.21 16.15 9.35
N CYS A 32 -2.46 16.98 8.63
CA CYS A 32 -1.81 16.59 7.38
C CYS A 32 -0.85 15.43 7.59
N LEU A 33 0.10 15.56 8.51
CA LEU A 33 1.12 14.53 8.77
C LEU A 33 0.50 13.20 9.23
N LYS A 34 -0.46 13.22 10.15
CA LYS A 34 -1.19 12.00 10.57
C LYS A 34 -1.94 11.34 9.41
N SER A 35 -2.51 12.13 8.51
CA SER A 35 -3.24 11.59 7.35
C SER A 35 -2.28 11.06 6.27
N MET A 36 -1.15 11.72 6.07
CA MET A 36 -0.06 11.25 5.20
C MET A 36 0.52 9.93 5.70
N GLU A 37 0.79 9.80 7.00
CA GLU A 37 1.24 8.53 7.60
C GLU A 37 0.22 7.41 7.36
N ARG A 38 -1.08 7.70 7.53
CA ARG A 38 -2.14 6.72 7.24
C ARG A 38 -2.17 6.29 5.79
N ALA A 39 -2.07 7.24 4.86
CA ALA A 39 -2.07 6.94 3.42
C ALA A 39 -0.82 6.15 3.02
N PHE A 40 0.34 6.52 3.55
CA PHE A 40 1.58 5.79 3.36
C PHE A 40 1.44 4.35 3.86
N ASN A 41 1.04 4.15 5.13
CA ASN A 41 0.90 2.81 5.71
C ASN A 41 -0.20 1.97 5.02
N PHE A 42 -1.24 2.61 4.49
CA PHE A 42 -2.27 1.95 3.69
C PHE A 42 -1.69 1.40 2.37
N ALA A 43 -0.88 2.21 1.68
CA ALA A 43 -0.16 1.79 0.47
C ALA A 43 0.90 0.73 0.80
N ASP A 44 1.74 0.99 1.80
CA ASP A 44 2.88 0.14 2.18
C ASP A 44 2.41 -1.25 2.64
N ASN A 45 1.27 -1.35 3.32
CA ASN A 45 0.65 -2.65 3.64
C ASN A 45 0.41 -3.55 2.41
N GLN A 46 0.23 -2.99 1.21
CA GLN A 46 0.09 -3.80 -0.01
C GLN A 46 1.44 -4.44 -0.39
N VAL A 47 2.54 -3.75 -0.13
CA VAL A 47 3.91 -4.21 -0.43
C VAL A 47 4.42 -5.14 0.68
N ILE A 48 4.39 -4.72 1.94
CA ILE A 48 4.98 -5.49 3.04
C ILE A 48 4.22 -6.79 3.35
N LYS A 49 2.96 -6.89 2.91
CA LYS A 49 2.17 -8.14 2.98
C LYS A 49 2.82 -9.26 2.17
N LEU A 50 3.46 -8.96 1.04
CA LEU A 50 4.20 -9.93 0.22
C LEU A 50 5.32 -10.61 1.02
N TYR A 51 5.92 -9.85 1.95
CA TYR A 51 7.01 -10.32 2.81
C TYR A 51 6.51 -10.92 4.13
N GLY A 52 5.19 -11.00 4.36
CA GLY A 52 4.63 -11.60 5.56
C GLY A 52 4.52 -10.64 6.75
N PHE A 53 4.42 -9.34 6.48
CA PHE A 53 4.26 -8.30 7.50
C PHE A 53 3.03 -7.43 7.23
N ARG A 54 2.60 -6.68 8.25
CA ARG A 54 1.67 -5.55 8.12
C ARG A 54 1.93 -4.54 9.22
N HIS A 55 1.57 -3.28 9.00
CA HIS A 55 1.50 -2.26 10.03
C HIS A 55 0.53 -2.69 11.15
N ARG A 56 0.87 -2.40 12.41
CA ARG A 56 0.01 -2.69 13.58
C ARG A 56 -1.27 -1.86 13.55
N GLY A 57 -1.20 -0.65 12.99
CA GLY A 57 -2.29 0.25 12.70
C GLY A 57 -1.81 1.33 11.73
N LEU A 58 -2.72 2.07 11.10
CA LEU A 58 -2.34 3.04 10.06
C LEU A 58 -1.68 4.31 10.60
N LEU A 59 -1.78 4.57 11.90
CA LEU A 59 -1.15 5.70 12.61
C LEU A 59 0.13 5.29 13.36
N SER A 60 0.80 4.22 12.92
CA SER A 60 2.01 3.76 13.57
C SER A 60 2.94 3.13 12.53
N PRO A 61 4.24 3.43 12.57
CA PRO A 61 5.22 2.80 11.69
C PRO A 61 5.58 1.37 12.14
N LYS A 62 5.05 0.92 13.28
CA LYS A 62 5.37 -0.41 13.84
C LYS A 62 4.70 -1.49 13.01
N ILE A 63 5.50 -2.43 12.51
CA ILE A 63 5.01 -3.62 11.83
C ILE A 63 4.80 -4.80 12.78
N LYS A 64 4.04 -5.79 12.31
CA LYS A 64 3.90 -7.11 12.92
C LYS A 64 3.91 -8.17 11.84
N ARG A 65 4.45 -9.34 12.19
CA ARG A 65 4.44 -10.53 11.36
C ARG A 65 3.01 -11.07 11.23
N ILE A 66 2.65 -11.57 10.05
CA ILE A 66 1.32 -12.15 9.77
C ILE A 66 1.37 -13.62 9.34
N ARG A 67 2.57 -14.19 9.16
CA ARG A 67 2.79 -15.62 8.86
C ARG A 67 4.03 -16.12 9.59
N ASN A 68 4.05 -17.41 9.94
CA ASN A 68 5.22 -18.03 10.55
C ASN A 68 6.41 -18.04 9.59
N GLU A 69 7.61 -18.12 10.15
CA GLU A 69 8.81 -18.34 9.34
C GLU A 69 8.84 -19.77 8.79
N THR A 70 9.47 -19.91 7.63
CA THR A 70 9.69 -21.19 7.00
C THR A 70 11.12 -21.24 6.47
N ALA A 71 11.73 -22.42 6.51
CA ALA A 71 13.00 -22.69 5.83
C ALA A 71 12.83 -22.83 4.31
N THR A 72 11.59 -22.91 3.81
CA THR A 72 11.23 -23.09 2.40
C THR A 72 10.40 -21.91 1.86
N PRO A 73 10.96 -20.68 1.83
CA PRO A 73 10.19 -19.46 1.48
C PRO A 73 9.67 -19.45 0.04
N LEU A 74 10.24 -20.26 -0.85
CA LEU A 74 9.89 -20.28 -2.27
C LEU A 74 8.70 -21.20 -2.61
N GLU A 75 8.26 -22.06 -1.68
CA GLU A 75 7.15 -23.00 -1.91
C GLU A 75 5.79 -22.29 -2.04
N PHE A 76 5.63 -21.13 -1.39
CA PHE A 76 4.34 -20.45 -1.27
C PHE A 76 4.27 -19.13 -2.07
N VAL A 77 5.20 -18.93 -3.00
CA VAL A 77 5.36 -17.64 -3.70
C VAL A 77 4.12 -17.28 -4.52
N ASP A 78 3.54 -18.26 -5.21
CA ASP A 78 2.34 -18.07 -6.03
C ASP A 78 1.08 -17.88 -5.16
N GLN A 79 0.99 -18.61 -4.04
CA GLN A 79 -0.11 -18.45 -3.08
C GLN A 79 -0.17 -17.02 -2.51
N PHE A 80 0.98 -16.37 -2.34
CA PHE A 80 1.09 -15.03 -1.77
C PHE A 80 1.20 -13.92 -2.81
N ASP A 81 1.05 -14.24 -4.09
CA ASP A 81 1.13 -13.29 -5.22
C ASP A 81 2.41 -12.44 -5.16
N ILE A 82 3.53 -13.06 -4.77
CA ILE A 82 4.83 -12.40 -4.60
C ILE A 82 5.52 -12.19 -5.96
N ARG A 83 5.23 -13.05 -6.94
CA ARG A 83 5.72 -12.88 -8.31
C ARG A 83 4.89 -11.82 -9.01
N ARG A 84 5.54 -11.00 -9.85
CA ARG A 84 4.80 -10.18 -10.80
C ARG A 84 3.95 -11.10 -11.67
N PRO A 85 2.68 -10.78 -11.93
CA PRO A 85 1.96 -11.44 -13.00
C PRO A 85 2.77 -11.23 -14.27
N VAL A 86 3.19 -12.32 -14.91
CA VAL A 86 3.68 -12.25 -16.28
C VAL A 86 2.46 -11.84 -17.09
N HIS A 87 2.43 -10.61 -17.60
CA HIS A 87 1.51 -10.24 -18.67
C HIS A 87 1.82 -11.15 -19.86
N GLY A 88 1.14 -12.30 -19.92
CA GLY A 88 0.93 -13.01 -21.16
C GLY A 88 0.03 -12.13 -22.01
N ASP A 89 0.61 -11.61 -23.09
CA ASP A 89 -0.01 -11.13 -24.30
C ASP A 89 -1.52 -10.81 -24.19
N SER A 90 -1.83 -9.52 -24.04
CA SER A 90 -3.17 -9.00 -24.27
C SER A 90 -3.52 -9.20 -25.74
N GLY A 91 -4.03 -10.39 -26.08
CA GLY A 91 -4.74 -10.63 -27.31
C GLY A 91 -5.90 -9.65 -27.39
N SER A 92 -5.75 -8.68 -28.28
CA SER A 92 -6.81 -7.83 -28.78
C SER A 92 -8.03 -8.67 -29.18
N GLN A 93 -9.13 -8.55 -28.44
CA GLN A 93 -10.45 -8.85 -28.96
C GLN A 93 -11.18 -7.53 -29.19
N SER A 94 -11.15 -7.11 -30.45
CA SER A 94 -12.13 -6.19 -31.02
C SER A 94 -13.50 -6.87 -31.01
N THR A 95 -14.50 -6.17 -30.50
CA THR A 95 -15.90 -6.25 -30.93
C THR A 95 -16.43 -4.84 -31.05
#